data_AF-A0A955W6B3-F1
#
_entry.id   AF-A0A955W6B3-F1
#
_cell.length_a   1.000
_cell.length_b   1.000
_cell.length_c   1.000
_cell.angle_alpha   90.00
_cell.angle_beta   90.00
_cell.angle_gamma   90.00
#
_symmetry.space_group_name_H-M   'P 1'
#
loop_
_entity.id
_entity.type
_entity.pdbx_description
1 polymer ?
#
loop_
_entity_poly.entity_id
_entity_poly.type
_entity_poly.pdbx_seq_one_letter_code
_entity_poly.pdbx_strand_id
1 'polypeptide(L)'
;MDLSPRSRVALMALVVTAVPTAWAAETALRAAFFPADFEQLRELLRPAMSAAARGLVVLTLVLVVPSYLLMRHLARRRLRKLPPMRPDLRAGARVLAFLGASSLLQIPGVLVTFCFMFGAAWKPVAACVALGTLGLVVLAALTLRDAAREGPGEQLKNP
;
A
#
# COMPACT_ATOMS: atom_id res chain seq x y z
N MET A 1 19.37 9.56 5.70
CA MET A 1 18.66 10.01 4.49
C MET A 1 17.65 11.02 4.95
N ASP A 2 18.00 12.30 4.86
CA ASP A 2 17.17 13.39 5.36
C ASP A 2 16.10 13.69 4.32
N LEU A 3 14.91 13.14 4.54
CA LEU A 3 13.77 13.34 3.66
C LEU A 3 13.01 14.59 4.10
N SER A 4 13.00 15.59 3.23
CA SER A 4 12.15 16.77 3.42
C SER A 4 10.69 16.35 3.66
N PRO A 5 9.88 17.12 4.40
CA PRO A 5 8.46 16.82 4.62
C PRO A 5 7.70 16.58 3.30
N ARG A 6 8.00 17.37 2.26
CA ARG A 6 7.41 17.23 0.93
C ARG A 6 7.79 15.90 0.27
N SER A 7 9.06 15.51 0.37
CA SER A 7 9.55 14.23 -0.16
C SER A 7 8.88 13.04 0.51
N ARG A 8 8.61 13.11 1.82
CA ARG A 8 7.89 12.06 2.56
C ARG A 8 6.46 11.89 2.08
N VAL A 9 5.74 13.00 1.92
CA VAL A 9 4.36 12.99 1.40
C VAL A 9 4.33 12.42 -0.02
N ALA A 10 5.24 12.88 -0.90
CA ALA A 10 5.32 12.39 -2.27
C ALA A 10 5.58 10.89 -2.34
N LEU A 11 6.52 10.39 -1.53
CA LEU A 11 6.85 8.96 -1.48
C LEU A 11 5.68 8.12 -0.97
N MET A 12 4.96 8.59 0.06
CA MET A 12 3.77 7.89 0.53
C MET A 12 2.63 7.92 -0.47
N ALA A 13 2.42 9.06 -1.15
CA ALA A 13 1.43 9.17 -2.22
C ALA A 13 1.73 8.16 -3.32
N LEU A 14 2.99 8.08 -3.78
CA LEU A 14 3.43 7.13 -4.80
C LEU A 14 3.12 5.67 -4.38
N VAL A 15 3.41 5.31 -3.14
CA VAL A 15 3.13 3.98 -2.59
C VAL A 15 1.63 3.67 -2.54
N VAL A 16 0.83 4.64 -2.08
CA VAL A 16 -0.63 4.51 -1.98
C VAL A 16 -1.27 4.34 -3.37
N THR A 17 -0.78 5.09 -4.36
CA THR A 17 -1.33 5.08 -5.71
C THR A 17 -0.78 3.99 -6.61
N ALA A 18 0.28 3.27 -6.20
CA ALA A 18 0.95 2.29 -7.06
C ALA A 18 0.00 1.24 -7.64
N VAL A 19 -0.82 0.60 -6.80
CA VAL A 19 -1.76 -0.44 -7.24
C VAL A 19 -2.89 0.13 -8.11
N PRO A 20 -3.60 1.21 -7.72
CA PRO A 20 -4.59 1.84 -8.60
C PRO A 20 -4.02 2.24 -9.97
N THR A 21 -2.83 2.84 -10.01
CA THR A 21 -2.19 3.24 -11.26
C THR A 21 -1.80 2.03 -12.10
N ALA A 22 -1.28 0.96 -11.48
CA ALA A 22 -0.96 -0.27 -12.18
C ALA A 22 -2.21 -0.94 -12.77
N TRP A 23 -3.32 -0.96 -12.04
CA TRP A 23 -4.59 -1.48 -12.55
C TRP A 23 -5.15 -0.64 -13.70
N ALA A 24 -5.08 0.69 -13.61
CA ALA A 24 -5.48 1.58 -14.69
C ALA A 24 -4.62 1.39 -15.95
N ALA A 25 -3.30 1.26 -15.77
CA ALA A 25 -2.36 0.99 -16.86
C ALA A 25 -2.62 -0.38 -17.50
N GLU A 26 -2.82 -1.44 -16.70
CA GLU A 26 -3.19 -2.76 -17.21
C GLU A 26 -4.49 -2.70 -18.00
N THR A 27 -5.50 -1.97 -17.52
CA THR A 27 -6.79 -1.86 -18.20
C THR A 27 -6.63 -1.18 -19.56
N ALA A 28 -5.80 -0.13 -19.64
CA ALA A 28 -5.52 0.57 -20.89
C ALA A 28 -4.71 -0.29 -21.88
N LEU A 29 -3.66 -0.96 -21.40
CA LEU A 29 -2.85 -1.87 -22.22
C LEU A 29 -3.71 -3.02 -22.76
N ARG A 30 -4.56 -3.59 -21.92
CA ARG A 30 -5.49 -4.64 -22.33
C ARG A 30 -6.43 -4.17 -23.43
N ALA A 31 -7.04 -3.00 -23.27
CA ALA A 31 -7.93 -2.43 -24.29
C ALA A 31 -7.21 -2.16 -25.62
N ALA A 32 -5.91 -1.85 -25.59
CA ALA A 32 -5.12 -1.55 -26.78
C ALA A 32 -4.55 -2.80 -27.48
N PHE A 33 -4.16 -3.84 -26.73
CA PHE A 33 -3.33 -4.93 -27.26
C PHE A 33 -3.98 -6.31 -27.25
N PHE A 34 -5.10 -6.54 -26.54
CA PHE A 34 -5.63 -7.89 -26.40
C PHE A 34 -6.55 -8.26 -27.59
N PRO A 35 -6.24 -9.33 -28.32
CA PRO A 35 -7.08 -9.79 -29.44
C PRO A 35 -8.37 -10.45 -28.94
N ALA A 36 -9.38 -10.54 -29.81
CA ALA A 36 -10.70 -11.08 -29.49
C ALA A 36 -10.65 -12.54 -28.95
N ASP A 37 -9.73 -13.36 -29.45
CA ASP A 37 -9.56 -14.75 -28.99
C ASP A 37 -9.14 -14.84 -27.51
N PHE A 38 -8.46 -13.80 -27.01
CA PHE A 38 -8.08 -13.74 -25.59
C PHE A 38 -9.28 -13.52 -24.67
N GLU A 39 -10.34 -12.87 -25.16
CA GLU A 39 -11.57 -12.70 -24.37
C GLU A 39 -12.32 -14.04 -24.19
N GLN A 40 -12.25 -14.96 -25.16
CA GLN A 40 -12.83 -16.31 -24.98
C GLN A 40 -12.12 -17.09 -23.86
N LEU A 41 -10.78 -17.04 -23.82
CA LEU A 41 -10.00 -17.65 -22.74
C LEU A 41 -10.32 -17.01 -21.38
N ARG A 42 -10.48 -15.68 -21.34
CA ARG A 42 -10.87 -14.95 -20.13
C ARG A 42 -12.26 -15.34 -19.64
N GLU A 43 -13.23 -15.52 -20.55
CA GLU A 43 -14.57 -15.97 -20.19
C GLU A 43 -14.54 -17.36 -19.56
N LEU A 44 -13.71 -18.26 -20.09
CA LEU A 44 -13.52 -19.60 -19.54
C LEU A 44 -12.88 -19.57 -18.14
N LEU A 45 -11.90 -18.70 -17.91
CA LEU A 45 -11.21 -18.55 -16.62
C LEU A 45 -11.96 -17.69 -15.59
N ARG A 46 -12.94 -16.89 -16.04
CA ARG A 46 -13.66 -15.90 -15.23
C ARG A 46 -14.22 -16.46 -13.92
N PRO A 47 -14.84 -17.64 -13.85
CA PRO A 47 -15.38 -18.16 -12.58
C PRO A 47 -14.29 -18.38 -11.53
N ALA A 48 -13.19 -19.03 -11.93
CA ALA A 48 -12.06 -19.32 -11.07
C ALA A 48 -11.33 -18.04 -10.64
N MET A 49 -11.03 -17.14 -11.59
CA MET A 49 -10.36 -15.88 -11.32
C MET A 49 -11.21 -14.94 -10.46
N SER A 50 -12.53 -14.95 -10.62
CA SER A 50 -13.45 -14.17 -9.77
C SER A 50 -13.52 -14.71 -8.35
N ALA A 51 -13.46 -16.04 -8.17
CA ALA A 51 -13.39 -16.66 -6.85
C ALA A 51 -12.07 -16.30 -6.14
N ALA A 52 -10.95 -16.37 -6.86
CA ALA A 52 -9.65 -15.94 -6.37
C ALA A 52 -9.66 -14.45 -5.96
N ALA A 53 -10.21 -13.58 -6.81
CA ALA A 53 -10.34 -12.14 -6.50
C ALA A 53 -11.16 -11.88 -5.24
N ARG A 54 -12.26 -12.62 -5.01
CA ARG A 54 -13.03 -12.52 -3.75
C ARG A 54 -12.22 -12.98 -2.54
N GLY A 55 -11.44 -14.06 -2.68
CA GLY A 55 -10.50 -14.49 -1.64
C GLY A 55 -9.47 -13.42 -1.30
N LEU A 56 -8.95 -12.71 -2.31
CA LEU A 56 -8.00 -11.61 -2.13
C LEU A 56 -8.62 -10.40 -1.41
N VAL A 57 -9.93 -10.13 -1.60
CA VAL A 57 -10.64 -9.10 -0.83
C VAL A 57 -10.62 -9.43 0.66
N VAL A 58 -10.99 -10.68 1.01
CA VAL A 58 -10.99 -11.14 2.41
C VAL A 58 -9.57 -11.11 2.98
N LEU A 59 -8.59 -11.58 2.22
CA LEU A 59 -7.19 -11.56 2.62
C LEU A 59 -6.71 -10.12 2.88
N THR A 60 -7.09 -9.16 2.02
CA THR A 60 -6.73 -7.75 2.19
C THR A 60 -7.25 -7.21 3.52
N LEU A 61 -8.52 -7.48 3.84
CA LEU A 61 -9.12 -7.07 5.12
C LEU A 61 -8.37 -7.68 6.31
N VAL A 62 -8.06 -8.97 6.24
CA VAL A 62 -7.31 -9.68 7.30
C VAL A 62 -5.90 -9.09 7.46
N LEU A 63 -5.25 -8.68 6.37
CA LEU A 63 -3.88 -8.15 6.37
C LEU A 63 -3.77 -6.70 6.85
N VAL A 64 -4.87 -5.93 6.98
CA VAL A 64 -4.82 -4.55 7.48
C VAL A 64 -4.21 -4.50 8.90
N VAL A 65 -4.70 -5.34 9.81
CA VAL A 65 -4.24 -5.35 11.21
C VAL A 65 -2.78 -5.81 11.32
N PRO A 66 -2.35 -6.95 10.74
CA PRO A 66 -0.95 -7.35 10.69
C PRO A 66 -0.03 -6.29 10.09
N SER A 67 -0.46 -5.59 9.05
CA SER A 67 0.35 -4.52 8.41
C SER A 67 0.56 -3.36 9.37
N TYR A 68 -0.47 -2.94 10.09
CA TYR A 68 -0.33 -1.93 11.14
C TYR A 68 0.60 -2.39 12.28
N LEU A 69 0.42 -3.63 12.76
CA LEU A 69 1.25 -4.18 13.83
C LEU A 69 2.72 -4.31 13.40
N LEU A 70 2.97 -4.74 12.16
CA LEU A 70 4.31 -4.83 11.57
C LEU A 70 4.93 -3.44 11.46
N MET A 71 4.20 -2.45 10.94
CA MET A 71 4.67 -1.06 10.86
C MET A 71 5.10 -0.56 12.24
N ARG A 72 4.27 -0.77 13.26
CA ARG A 72 4.56 -0.36 14.65
C ARG A 72 5.77 -1.11 15.22
N HIS A 73 5.88 -2.40 14.94
CA HIS A 73 7.02 -3.22 15.37
C HIS A 73 8.33 -2.75 14.73
N LEU A 74 8.35 -2.56 13.41
CA LEU A 74 9.51 -2.08 12.66
C LEU A 74 9.94 -0.68 13.09
N ALA A 75 8.98 0.24 13.25
CA ALA A 75 9.23 1.59 13.74
C ALA A 75 9.86 1.53 15.14
N ARG A 76 9.27 0.81 16.10
CA ARG A 76 9.82 0.66 17.45
C ARG A 76 11.23 0.08 17.45
N ARG A 77 11.47 -0.98 16.67
CA ARG A 77 12.78 -1.64 16.57
C ARG A 77 13.85 -0.70 16.02
N ARG A 78 13.51 0.14 15.04
CA ARG A 78 14.42 1.14 14.45
C ARG A 78 14.65 2.32 15.39
N LEU A 79 13.60 2.85 16.01
CA LEU A 79 13.66 4.00 16.92
C LEU A 79 14.48 3.72 18.18
N ARG A 80 14.47 2.47 18.69
CA ARG A 80 15.33 2.06 19.83
C ARG A 80 16.82 2.19 19.55
N LYS A 81 17.23 2.20 18.28
CA LYS A 81 18.65 2.33 17.87
C LYS A 81 19.06 3.76 17.58
N LEU A 82 18.15 4.73 17.66
CA LEU A 82 18.40 6.11 17.26
C LEU A 82 18.40 7.05 18.47
N PRO A 83 19.35 8.02 18.52
CA PRO A 83 19.37 9.02 19.59
C PRO A 83 18.11 9.90 19.53
N PRO A 84 17.55 10.31 20.70
CA PRO A 84 16.33 11.10 20.77
C PRO A 84 16.49 12.52 20.20
N MET A 85 17.71 13.06 20.17
CA MET A 85 18.02 14.41 19.67
C MET A 85 18.08 14.52 18.13
N ARG A 86 17.78 13.45 17.37
CA ARG A 86 17.81 13.47 15.90
C ARG A 86 16.42 13.22 15.30
N PRO A 87 15.55 14.25 15.26
CA PRO A 87 14.17 14.11 14.80
C PRO A 87 14.06 13.66 13.33
N ASP A 88 14.96 14.13 12.46
CA ASP A 88 14.96 13.78 11.03
C ASP A 88 15.21 12.28 10.78
N LEU A 89 16.14 11.68 11.52
CA LEU A 89 16.44 10.24 11.40
C LEU A 89 15.28 9.38 11.90
N ARG A 90 14.58 9.84 12.94
CA ARG A 90 13.44 9.12 13.51
C ARG A 90 12.22 9.21 12.59
N ALA A 91 11.99 10.36 11.96
CA ALA A 91 11.02 10.50 10.88
C ALA A 91 11.34 9.57 9.69
N GLY A 92 12.61 9.51 9.26
CA GLY A 92 13.05 8.58 8.22
C GLY A 92 12.84 7.11 8.58
N ALA A 93 13.10 6.73 9.83
CA ALA A 93 12.86 5.37 10.33
C ALA A 93 11.37 4.97 10.27
N ARG A 94 10.46 5.91 10.57
CA ARG A 94 9.00 5.69 10.46
C ARG A 94 8.57 5.52 9.00
N VAL A 95 9.11 6.33 8.09
CA VAL A 95 8.86 6.18 6.63
C VAL A 95 9.34 4.81 6.13
N LEU A 96 10.54 4.37 6.53
CA LEU A 96 11.05 3.05 6.17
C LEU A 96 10.20 1.90 6.74
N ALA A 97 9.68 2.06 7.96
CA ALA A 97 8.77 1.09 8.55
C ALA A 97 7.43 1.02 7.80
N PHE A 98 6.89 2.16 7.37
CA PHE A 98 5.74 2.23 6.49
C PHE A 98 6.00 1.53 5.16
N LEU A 99 7.12 1.82 4.49
CA LEU A 99 7.49 1.16 3.23
C LEU A 99 7.51 -0.37 3.39
N GLY A 100 8.19 -0.88 4.41
CA GLY A 100 8.26 -2.32 4.66
C GLY A 100 6.90 -2.96 4.98
N ALA A 101 6.05 -2.28 5.75
CA ALA A 101 4.72 -2.79 6.10
C ALA A 101 3.73 -2.69 4.94
N SER A 102 3.84 -1.66 4.11
CA SER A 102 2.96 -1.42 2.95
C SER A 102 2.99 -2.57 1.95
N SER A 103 4.13 -3.28 1.84
CA SER A 103 4.29 -4.43 0.96
C SER A 103 3.28 -5.55 1.25
N LEU A 104 2.88 -5.76 2.52
CA LEU A 104 1.87 -6.76 2.88
C LEU A 104 0.50 -6.46 2.27
N LEU A 105 0.10 -5.19 2.22
CA LEU A 105 -1.15 -4.77 1.59
C LEU A 105 -1.06 -4.64 0.07
N GLN A 106 0.14 -4.46 -0.48
CA GLN A 106 0.34 -4.41 -1.93
C GLN A 106 0.26 -5.78 -2.59
N ILE A 107 0.68 -6.86 -1.92
CA ILE A 107 0.66 -8.23 -2.49
C ILE A 107 -0.74 -8.61 -3.01
N PRO A 108 -1.83 -8.51 -2.23
CA PRO A 108 -3.17 -8.76 -2.75
C PRO A 108 -3.56 -7.85 -3.92
N GLY A 109 -3.14 -6.59 -3.90
CA GLY A 109 -3.39 -5.62 -4.97
C GLY A 109 -2.72 -6.00 -6.30
N VAL A 110 -1.49 -6.49 -6.25
CA VAL A 110 -0.79 -7.00 -7.44
C VAL A 110 -1.47 -8.27 -7.93
N LEU A 111 -1.73 -9.23 -7.04
CA LEU A 111 -2.37 -10.51 -7.40
C LEU A 111 -3.77 -10.31 -8.01
N VAL A 112 -4.56 -9.35 -7.49
CA VAL A 112 -5.90 -9.11 -8.02
C VAL A 112 -5.85 -8.45 -9.40
N THR A 113 -4.82 -7.66 -9.69
CA THR A 113 -4.57 -7.11 -11.03
C THR A 113 -4.26 -8.24 -12.02
N PHE A 114 -3.46 -9.24 -11.61
CA PHE A 114 -3.27 -10.46 -12.41
C PHE A 114 -4.58 -11.23 -12.62
N CYS A 115 -5.40 -11.45 -11.58
CA CYS A 115 -6.70 -12.09 -11.74
C CYS A 115 -7.59 -11.35 -12.74
N PHE A 116 -7.57 -10.02 -12.73
CA PHE A 116 -8.33 -9.19 -13.68
C PHE A 116 -7.83 -9.32 -15.12
N MET A 117 -6.51 -9.39 -15.31
CA MET A 117 -5.89 -9.66 -16.61
C MET A 117 -6.35 -11.02 -17.19
N PHE A 118 -6.58 -12.01 -16.33
CA PHE A 118 -7.10 -13.34 -16.70
C PHE A 118 -8.64 -13.47 -16.63
N GLY A 119 -9.38 -12.36 -16.56
CA GLY A 119 -10.83 -12.37 -16.73
C GLY A 119 -11.66 -12.35 -15.44
N ALA A 120 -11.07 -12.06 -14.28
CA ALA A 120 -11.86 -11.84 -13.06
C ALA A 120 -12.92 -10.72 -13.26
N ALA A 121 -14.06 -10.87 -12.60
CA ALA A 121 -15.08 -9.83 -12.59
C ALA A 121 -14.53 -8.53 -11.97
N TRP A 122 -14.90 -7.38 -12.53
CA TRP A 122 -14.38 -6.08 -12.09
C TRP A 122 -14.76 -5.74 -10.64
N LYS A 123 -15.93 -6.16 -10.16
CA LYS A 123 -16.43 -5.82 -8.80
C LYS A 123 -15.49 -6.25 -7.68
N PRO A 124 -15.09 -7.54 -7.55
CA PRO A 124 -14.14 -7.95 -6.51
C PRO A 124 -12.75 -7.33 -6.69
N VAL A 125 -12.33 -7.08 -7.93
CA VAL A 125 -11.04 -6.42 -8.22
C VAL A 125 -11.05 -5.00 -7.69
N ALA A 126 -12.05 -4.20 -8.05
CA ALA A 126 -12.21 -2.84 -7.58
C ALA A 126 -12.34 -2.76 -6.05
N ALA A 127 -13.07 -3.69 -5.44
CA ALA A 127 -13.18 -3.77 -3.98
C ALA A 127 -11.82 -4.04 -3.32
N CYS A 128 -11.03 -4.98 -3.84
CA CYS A 128 -9.70 -5.30 -3.33
C CYS A 128 -8.75 -4.10 -3.45
N VAL A 129 -8.72 -3.45 -4.63
CA VAL A 129 -7.91 -2.25 -4.87
C VAL A 129 -8.32 -1.12 -3.92
N ALA A 130 -9.62 -0.83 -3.81
CA ALA A 130 -10.12 0.24 -2.95
C ALA A 130 -9.77 0.00 -1.47
N LEU A 131 -9.99 -1.21 -0.95
CA LEU A 131 -9.67 -1.56 0.44
C LEU A 131 -8.16 -1.51 0.71
N GLY A 132 -7.35 -2.02 -0.20
CA GLY A 132 -5.89 -1.94 -0.11
C GLY A 132 -5.40 -0.50 -0.09
N THR A 133 -5.91 0.34 -0.99
CA THR A 133 -5.60 1.78 -1.04
C THR A 133 -6.03 2.50 0.23
N LEU A 134 -7.25 2.28 0.73
CA LEU A 134 -7.73 2.87 1.97
C LEU A 134 -6.86 2.46 3.17
N GLY A 135 -6.49 1.18 3.26
CA GLY A 135 -5.56 0.68 4.28
C GLY A 135 -4.21 1.40 4.22
N LEU A 136 -3.64 1.55 3.03
CA LEU A 136 -2.39 2.29 2.83
C LEU A 136 -2.51 3.78 3.16
N VAL A 137 -3.62 4.43 2.80
CA VAL A 137 -3.91 5.83 3.17
C VAL A 137 -3.90 6.00 4.68
N VAL A 138 -4.58 5.10 5.41
CA VAL A 138 -4.62 5.15 6.87
C VAL A 138 -3.22 4.95 7.46
N LEU A 139 -2.46 3.97 7.00
CA LEU A 139 -1.09 3.74 7.46
C LEU A 139 -0.17 4.93 7.16
N ALA A 140 -0.29 5.54 5.98
CA ALA A 140 0.47 6.72 5.59
C ALA A 140 0.12 7.91 6.47
N ALA A 141 -1.17 8.18 6.68
CA ALA A 141 -1.64 9.27 7.53
C ALA A 141 -1.16 9.12 8.98
N LEU A 142 -1.24 7.90 9.53
CA LEU A 142 -0.69 7.61 10.86
C LEU A 142 0.81 7.86 10.90
N THR A 143 1.56 7.41 9.89
CA THR A 143 3.02 7.59 9.81
C THR A 143 3.42 9.06 9.71
N LEU A 144 2.70 9.86 8.92
CA LEU A 144 2.95 11.31 8.78
C LEU A 144 2.62 12.05 10.07
N ARG A 145 1.47 11.75 10.69
CA ARG A 145 1.08 12.31 12.00
C ARG A 145 2.15 12.03 13.05
N ASP A 146 2.62 10.79 13.08
CA ASP A 146 3.64 10.33 14.00
C ASP A 146 5.00 10.99 13.72
N ALA A 147 5.39 11.16 12.46
CA ALA A 147 6.64 11.84 12.10
C ALA A 147 6.57 13.37 12.34
N ALA A 148 5.39 13.98 12.28
CA ALA A 148 5.20 15.40 12.55
C ALA A 148 5.35 15.74 14.04
N ARG A 149 4.92 14.82 14.93
CA ARG A 149 5.11 14.97 16.40
C ARG A 149 6.57 15.03 16.82
N GLU A 150 7.47 14.41 16.06
CA GLU A 150 8.90 14.46 16.37
C GLU A 150 9.59 15.76 15.93
N GLY A 151 8.87 16.73 15.36
CA GLY A 151 9.44 18.02 14.96
C GLY A 151 9.90 18.90 16.14
N PRO A 152 10.72 19.94 15.87
CA PRO A 152 11.38 20.76 16.90
C PRO A 152 10.45 21.47 17.91
N GLY A 153 9.15 21.56 17.63
CA GLY A 153 8.18 22.25 18.49
C GLY A 153 7.74 21.51 19.76
N GLU A 154 7.93 20.18 19.86
CA GLU A 154 7.53 19.42 21.05
C GLU A 154 8.66 19.31 22.10
N GLN A 155 9.93 19.42 21.69
CA GLN A 155 11.08 19.36 22.61
C GLN A 155 11.29 20.66 23.41
N LEU A 156 10.76 21.79 22.95
CA LEU A 156 10.81 23.07 23.69
C LEU A 156 9.72 23.21 24.76
N LYS A 157 8.77 22.27 24.86
CA LYS A 157 7.63 22.35 25.79
C LYS A 157 7.70 21.43 27.00
N ASN A 158 8.70 20.54 27.08
CA ASN A 158 8.97 19.74 28.27
C ASN A 158 10.48 19.78 28.56
N PRO A 159 10.95 20.76 29.36
CA PRO A 159 12.29 20.72 29.94
C PRO A 159 12.46 19.53 30.89
#